data_AF-A0AAD3RQ69-F1
#
_entry.id   AF-A0AAD3RQ69-F1
#
_cell.length_a   1.000
_cell.length_b   1.000
_cell.length_c   1.000
_cell.angle_alpha   90.00
_cell.angle_beta   90.00
_cell.angle_gamma   90.00
#
_symmetry.space_group_name_H-M   'P 1'
#
loop_
_entity.id
_entity.type
_entity.pdbx_description
1 polymer ?
#
loop_
_entity_poly.entity_id
_entity_poly.type
_entity_poly.pdbx_seq_one_letter_code
_entity_poly.pdbx_strand_id
1 'polypeptide(L)'
;MTEAQLGGAVAPLIRLPTTHVVNIGIRTPPRNFRGQVDTGSDLIWFQCDTFNGSRRCTPPMFYPEDSSTKRWVPCSSSLCSALGNSTCALDCQYSHIYIGSWDT
;
A
#
# COMPACT_ATOMS: atom_id res chain seq x y z
N MET A 1 -21.02 -4.02 -31.37
CA MET A 1 -19.81 -3.42 -30.75
C MET A 1 -19.35 -4.39 -29.68
N THR A 2 -18.23 -5.05 -29.91
CA THR A 2 -17.64 -6.00 -28.96
C THR A 2 -16.97 -5.23 -27.83
N GLU A 3 -17.40 -5.46 -26.59
CA GLU A 3 -16.65 -5.03 -25.41
C GLU A 3 -15.25 -5.63 -25.47
N ALA A 4 -14.24 -4.78 -25.38
CA ALA A 4 -12.89 -5.25 -25.09
C ALA A 4 -12.94 -5.91 -23.71
N GLN A 5 -12.62 -7.20 -23.63
CA GLN A 5 -12.33 -7.85 -22.36
C GLN A 5 -11.08 -7.19 -21.79
N LEU A 6 -11.25 -6.13 -20.99
CA LEU A 6 -10.18 -5.62 -20.15
C LEU A 6 -9.74 -6.79 -19.27
N GLY A 7 -8.47 -7.17 -19.35
CA GLY A 7 -7.88 -8.26 -18.57
C GLY A 7 -7.85 -7.93 -17.07
N GLY A 8 -9.02 -7.94 -16.44
CA GLY A 8 -9.20 -7.65 -15.04
C GLY A 8 -8.61 -8.75 -14.16
N ALA A 9 -8.16 -8.37 -12.96
CA ALA A 9 -7.81 -9.32 -11.92
C ALA A 9 -8.98 -9.43 -10.93
N VAL A 10 -9.26 -10.65 -10.47
CA VAL A 10 -10.24 -10.92 -9.42
C VAL A 10 -9.51 -11.58 -8.26
N ALA A 11 -9.76 -11.09 -7.04
CA ALA A 11 -9.24 -11.68 -5.82
C ALA A 11 -10.40 -11.94 -4.84
N PRO A 12 -10.43 -13.10 -4.17
CA PRO A 12 -11.46 -13.39 -3.17
C PRO A 12 -11.28 -12.50 -1.94
N LEU A 13 -12.40 -12.02 -1.40
CA LEU A 13 -12.44 -11.30 -0.13
C LEU A 13 -12.69 -12.27 1.02
N ILE A 14 -11.95 -12.08 2.11
CA ILE A 14 -12.20 -12.74 3.38
C ILE A 14 -12.94 -11.75 4.27
N ARG A 15 -14.16 -12.09 4.68
CA ARG A 15 -14.96 -11.27 5.58
C ARG A 15 -14.50 -11.48 7.02
N LEU A 16 -14.11 -10.40 7.69
CA LEU A 16 -13.90 -10.32 9.14
C LEU A 16 -15.09 -9.58 9.79
N PRO A 17 -15.22 -9.55 11.14
CA PRO A 17 -16.38 -8.94 11.80
C PRO A 17 -16.63 -7.47 11.41
N THR A 18 -15.57 -6.67 11.23
CA THR A 18 -15.65 -5.22 10.99
C THR A 18 -14.99 -4.79 9.69
N THR A 19 -14.39 -5.70 8.92
CA THR A 19 -13.58 -5.36 7.74
C THR A 19 -13.57 -6.48 6.70
N HIS A 20 -13.25 -6.15 5.45
CA HIS A 20 -12.95 -7.11 4.40
C HIS A 20 -11.44 -7.10 4.15
N VAL A 21 -10.84 -8.28 4.09
CA VAL A 21 -9.41 -8.41 3.82
C VAL A 21 -9.17 -9.23 2.56
N VAL A 22 -8.07 -8.94 1.89
CA VAL A 22 -7.63 -9.61 0.67
C VAL A 22 -6.18 -10.05 0.82
N ASN A 23 -5.83 -11.20 0.25
CA ASN A 23 -4.44 -11.62 0.14
C ASN A 23 -3.86 -11.14 -1.20
N ILE A 24 -2.74 -10.41 -1.15
CA ILE A 24 -2.08 -9.85 -2.33
C ILE A 24 -0.61 -10.29 -2.33
N GLY A 25 -0.14 -10.81 -3.46
CA GLY A 25 1.28 -11.10 -3.68
C GLY A 25 2.03 -9.82 -4.03
N ILE A 26 3.01 -9.44 -3.20
CA ILE A 26 3.82 -8.24 -3.40
C ILE A 26 5.29 -8.63 -3.26
N ARG A 27 6.17 -7.85 -3.90
CA ARG A 27 7.62 -8.03 -4.04
C ARG A 27 8.03 -8.96 -5.18
N THR A 28 9.32 -8.94 -5.48
CA THR A 28 9.98 -9.93 -6.33
C THR A 28 11.11 -10.60 -5.54
N PRO A 29 11.03 -11.92 -5.27
CA PRO A 29 9.92 -12.83 -5.57
C PRO A 29 8.64 -12.51 -4.77
N PRO A 30 7.43 -12.90 -5.24
CA PRO A 30 6.18 -12.59 -4.56
C PRO A 30 6.07 -13.24 -3.17
N ARG A 31 5.63 -12.45 -2.19
CA ARG A 31 5.19 -12.91 -0.87
C ARG A 31 3.76 -12.42 -0.63
N ASN A 32 2.94 -13.26 -0.01
CA ASN A 32 1.56 -12.91 0.29
C ASN A 32 1.49 -11.98 1.52
N PHE A 33 0.78 -10.88 1.36
CA PHE A 33 0.40 -9.95 2.42
C PHE A 33 -1.13 -9.87 2.53
N ARG A 34 -1.61 -9.62 3.73
CA ARG A 34 -3.04 -9.40 3.99
C ARG A 34 -3.28 -7.91 4.18
N GLY A 35 -4.18 -7.35 3.41
CA GLY A 35 -4.57 -5.93 3.49
C GLY A 35 -6.06 -5.79 3.70
N GLN A 36 -6.47 -4.75 4.44
CA GLN A 36 -7.85 -4.31 4.50
C GLN A 36 -8.24 -3.65 3.17
N VAL A 37 -9.42 -3.98 2.67
CA VAL A 37 -10.01 -3.32 1.50
C VAL A 37 -10.75 -2.08 1.98
N ASP A 38 -10.12 -0.93 1.81
CA ASP A 38 -10.71 0.38 2.05
C ASP A 38 -11.12 1.00 0.71
N THR A 39 -12.42 0.98 0.40
CA THR A 39 -12.95 1.60 -0.81
C THR A 39 -13.12 3.11 -0.68
N GLY A 40 -12.83 3.68 0.49
CA GLY A 40 -12.95 5.11 0.79
C GLY A 40 -11.66 5.91 0.62
N SER A 41 -10.55 5.28 0.23
CA SER A 41 -9.26 5.93 0.02
C SER A 41 -8.60 5.50 -1.30
N ASP A 42 -7.52 6.20 -1.68
CA ASP A 42 -6.85 6.12 -2.97
C ASP A 42 -5.50 5.38 -2.93
N LEU A 43 -4.99 5.02 -1.75
CA LEU A 43 -3.67 4.42 -1.57
C LEU A 43 -3.71 3.01 -0.98
N ILE A 44 -2.79 2.17 -1.45
CA ILE A 44 -2.41 0.92 -0.80
C ILE A 44 -1.21 1.22 0.10
N TRP A 45 -1.34 0.96 1.40
CA TRP A 45 -0.28 1.24 2.38
C TRP A 45 -0.03 0.06 3.32
N PHE A 46 1.18 0.01 3.89
CA PHE A 46 1.59 -0.98 4.88
C PHE A 46 1.99 -0.26 6.17
N GLN A 47 1.49 -0.72 7.31
CA GLN A 47 1.94 -0.22 8.61
C GLN A 47 3.41 -0.60 8.80
N CYS A 48 4.21 0.38 9.20
CA CYS A 48 5.54 0.19 9.75
C CYS A 48 5.60 0.97 11.06
N ASP A 49 6.05 0.34 12.14
CA ASP A 49 6.29 1.06 13.39
C ASP A 49 7.54 1.95 13.24
N THR A 50 7.46 3.17 13.77
CA THR A 50 8.59 4.05 13.96
C THR A 50 8.95 4.05 15.44
N PHE A 51 9.71 3.04 15.88
CA PHE A 51 10.20 2.99 17.25
C PHE A 51 11.54 3.72 17.36
N ASN A 52 11.62 4.76 18.21
CA ASN A 52 12.84 5.54 18.47
C ASN A 52 13.54 6.05 17.20
N GLY A 53 12.78 6.60 16.25
CA GLY A 53 13.32 7.14 14.98
C GLY A 53 13.83 6.07 14.00
N SER A 54 13.77 4.79 14.37
CA SER A 54 14.07 3.67 13.48
C SER A 54 12.78 3.07 12.94
N ARG A 55 12.66 2.93 11.62
CA ARG A 55 11.56 2.17 11.01
C ARG A 55 11.73 0.69 11.37
N ARG A 56 10.94 0.20 12.34
CA ARG A 56 10.90 -1.20 12.78
C ARG A 56 9.64 -1.87 12.26
N CYS A 57 9.69 -2.39 11.04
CA CYS A 57 8.56 -3.15 10.49
C CYS A 57 8.64 -4.65 10.89
N THR A 58 8.59 -5.02 12.18
CA THR A 58 8.79 -6.42 12.62
C THR A 58 7.85 -7.40 11.86
N PRO A 59 8.33 -8.58 11.40
CA PRO A 59 7.52 -9.52 10.62
C PRO A 59 6.15 -9.82 11.26
N PRO A 60 5.08 -9.97 10.45
CA PRO A 60 5.06 -10.18 9.00
C PRO A 60 5.00 -8.92 8.12
N MET A 61 5.41 -7.73 8.62
CA MET A 61 5.30 -6.47 7.87
C MET A 61 6.20 -6.39 6.62
N PHE A 62 5.87 -5.44 5.74
CA PHE A 62 6.52 -5.18 4.45
C PHE A 62 7.74 -4.24 4.60
N TYR A 63 8.95 -4.81 4.52
CA TYR A 63 10.20 -4.10 4.21
C TYR A 63 10.41 -3.92 2.69
N PRO A 64 10.54 -2.70 2.17
CA PRO A 64 10.79 -2.47 0.74
C PRO A 64 12.11 -3.07 0.23
N GLU A 65 13.14 -3.16 1.09
CA GLU A 65 14.48 -3.63 0.71
C GLU A 65 14.55 -5.13 0.40
N ASP A 66 13.54 -5.91 0.81
CA ASP A 66 13.46 -7.35 0.51
C ASP A 66 12.96 -7.63 -0.93
N SER A 67 12.75 -6.61 -1.76
CA SER A 67 12.23 -6.75 -3.11
C SER A 67 13.20 -6.22 -4.14
N SER A 68 13.64 -7.06 -5.08
CA SER A 68 14.54 -6.65 -6.16
C SER A 68 13.93 -5.63 -7.13
N THR A 69 12.60 -5.54 -7.17
CA THR A 69 11.85 -4.59 -8.02
C THR A 69 11.39 -3.34 -7.29
N LYS A 70 11.81 -3.12 -6.03
CA LYS A 70 11.47 -1.90 -5.29
C LYS A 70 12.10 -0.68 -5.95
N ARG A 71 11.31 0.39 -6.06
CA ARG A 71 11.73 1.71 -6.53
C ARG A 71 11.05 2.78 -5.67
N TRP A 72 11.80 3.78 -5.23
CA TRP A 72 11.23 4.99 -4.64
C TRP A 72 10.63 5.86 -5.75
N VAL A 73 9.55 6.59 -5.45
CA VAL A 73 8.89 7.47 -6.42
C VAL A 73 9.66 8.79 -6.48
N PRO A 74 10.25 9.18 -7.63
CA PRO A 74 10.93 10.45 -7.78
C PRO A 74 9.93 11.62 -7.70
N CYS A 75 10.39 12.79 -7.26
CA CYS A 75 9.53 13.97 -7.16
C CYS A 75 8.94 14.44 -8.49
N SER A 76 9.63 14.19 -9.61
CA SER A 76 9.15 14.53 -10.96
C SER A 76 8.10 13.56 -11.50
N SER A 77 7.80 12.47 -10.77
CA SER A 77 6.80 11.49 -11.17
C SER A 77 5.40 12.10 -11.15
N SER A 78 4.61 11.80 -12.18
CA SER A 78 3.18 12.14 -12.21
C SER A 78 2.41 11.52 -11.03
N LEU A 79 2.88 10.38 -10.50
CA LEU A 79 2.34 9.76 -9.28
C LEU A 79 2.50 10.67 -8.06
N CYS A 80 3.61 11.40 -7.96
CA CYS A 80 3.83 12.31 -6.84
C CYS A 80 2.90 13.51 -6.92
N SER A 81 2.82 14.15 -8.10
CA SER A 81 1.94 15.30 -8.32
C SER A 81 0.44 14.97 -8.23
N ALA A 82 0.07 13.70 -8.35
CA ALA A 82 -1.32 13.26 -8.20
C ALA A 82 -1.77 13.22 -6.74
N LEU A 83 -0.84 13.22 -5.78
CA LEU A 83 -1.16 13.20 -4.36
C LEU A 83 -1.55 14.61 -3.89
N GLY A 84 -2.71 14.72 -3.22
CA GLY A 84 -3.19 16.01 -2.72
C GLY A 84 -2.30 16.65 -1.64
N ASN A 85 -1.51 15.83 -0.92
CA ASN A 85 -0.59 16.29 0.12
C ASN A 85 0.75 15.55 0.01
N SER A 86 1.62 16.04 -0.88
CA SER A 86 2.98 15.55 -1.08
C SER A 86 4.02 16.65 -0.91
N THR A 87 5.18 16.28 -0.37
CA THR A 87 6.39 17.12 -0.34
C THR A 87 7.53 16.41 -1.05
N CYS A 88 8.47 17.20 -1.56
CA CYS A 88 9.69 16.68 -2.18
C CYS A 88 10.89 16.97 -1.29
N ALA A 89 11.65 15.93 -0.98
CA ALA A 89 12.99 16.04 -0.40
C ALA A 89 13.98 15.28 -1.29
N LEU A 90 14.32 14.04 -0.93
CA LEU A 90 15.08 13.13 -1.80
C LEU A 90 14.15 12.39 -2.77
N ASP A 91 13.01 11.93 -2.26
CA ASP A 91 11.96 11.22 -2.98
C ASP A 91 10.61 11.88 -2.70
N CYS A 92 9.55 11.43 -3.37
CA CYS A 92 8.18 11.83 -3.07
C CYS A 92 7.77 11.38 -1.67
N GLN A 93 7.52 12.33 -0.79
CA GLN A 93 6.94 12.10 0.52
C GLN A 93 5.47 12.51 0.50
N TYR A 94 4.64 11.80 1.25
CA TYR A 94 3.22 12.10 1.33
C TYR A 94 2.72 11.94 2.75
N SER A 95 1.62 12.62 3.07
CA SER A 95 0.89 12.45 4.32
C SER A 95 -0.57 12.19 4.01
N HIS A 96 -1.12 11.16 4.64
CA HIS A 96 -2.53 10.80 4.50
C HIS A 96 -3.10 10.51 5.89
N ILE A 97 -4.28 11.05 6.17
CA ILE A 97 -4.99 10.80 7.43
C ILE A 97 -6.13 9.86 7.11
N TYR A 98 -6.17 8.72 7.80
CA TYR A 98 -7.26 7.76 7.73
C TYR A 98 -8.14 7.93 8.97
N ILE A 99 -9.43 8.13 8.77
CA ILE A 99 -10.39 8.22 9.88
C ILE A 99 -10.94 6.81 10.12
N GLY A 100 -10.47 6.19 11.20
CA GLY A 100 -10.88 4.87 11.64
C GLY A 100 -10.60 4.69 13.14
N SER A 101 -11.32 3.80 13.79
CA SER A 101 -11.07 3.44 15.19
C SER A 101 -9.69 2.78 15.30
N TRP A 102 -8.78 3.43 16.03
CA TRP A 102 -7.57 2.82 16.53
C TRP A 102 -7.97 1.92 17.71
N ASP A 103 -8.34 0.67 17.43
CA ASP A 103 -8.38 -0.38 18.44
C ASP A 103 -8.23 -1.74 17.75
N THR A 104 -6.99 -2.24 17.75
CA THR A 104 -6.60 -3.58 18.25
C THR A 104 -5.12 -3.57 18.55
#